data_AF-A0A7X5DY23-F1
#
_entry.id   AF-A0A7X5DY23-F1
#
_cell.length_a   1.000
_cell.length_b   1.000
_cell.length_c   1.000
_cell.angle_alpha   90.00
_cell.angle_beta   90.00
_cell.angle_gamma   90.00
#
_symmetry.space_group_name_H-M   'P 1'
#
loop_
_entity.id
_entity.type
_entity.pdbx_description
1 polymer ?
#
loop_
_entity_poly.entity_id
_entity_poly.type
_entity_poly.pdbx_seq_one_letter_code
_entity_poly.pdbx_strand_id
1 'polypeptide(L)'
;MTMTFLECCETVRDKGLHMIRPCEKLPGQYDICTPFEHEEGWIWLDAVTANVVCQVYEALSPDKREKFRRLPAGVILDLCWKVADGL
;
A
#
# COMPACT_ATOMS: atom_id res chain seq x y z
N MET A 1 5.97 4.94 -12.67
CA MET A 1 4.50 5.07 -12.84
C MET A 1 3.94 5.45 -11.49
N THR A 2 3.00 6.38 -11.44
CA THR A 2 2.34 6.78 -10.19
C THR A 2 1.12 5.89 -9.95
N MET A 3 1.01 5.32 -8.76
CA MET A 3 -0.04 4.37 -8.35
C MET A 3 -0.63 4.78 -7.00
N THR A 4 -1.87 4.41 -6.73
CA THR A 4 -2.42 4.48 -5.37
C THR A 4 -1.65 3.53 -4.45
N PHE A 5 -1.71 3.76 -3.14
CA PHE A 5 -1.08 2.87 -2.17
C PHE A 5 -1.58 1.42 -2.28
N LEU A 6 -2.87 1.23 -2.58
CA LEU A 6 -3.44 -0.10 -2.78
C LEU A 6 -2.87 -0.79 -4.02
N GLU A 7 -2.74 -0.08 -5.15
CA GLU A 7 -2.13 -0.63 -6.37
C GLU A 7 -0.64 -0.97 -6.17
N CYS A 8 0.08 -0.19 -5.35
CA CYS A 8 1.42 -0.57 -4.92
C CYS A 8 1.41 -1.90 -4.14
N CYS A 9 0.46 -2.07 -3.21
CA CYS A 9 0.31 -3.32 -2.46
C CYS A 9 -0.05 -4.50 -3.37
N GLU A 10 -0.97 -4.32 -4.32
CA GLU A 10 -1.31 -5.35 -5.31
C GLU A 10 -0.08 -5.76 -6.13
N THR A 11 0.73 -4.79 -6.57
CA THR A 11 1.98 -5.05 -7.29
C THR A 11 2.99 -5.82 -6.45
N VAL A 12 3.20 -5.41 -5.19
CA VAL A 12 4.17 -6.04 -4.28
C VAL A 12 3.72 -7.42 -3.82
N ARG A 13 2.42 -7.62 -3.60
CA ARG A 13 1.86 -8.94 -3.31
C ARG A 13 2.21 -9.93 -4.41
N ASP A 14 2.10 -9.50 -5.66
CA ASP A 14 2.28 -10.39 -6.82
C ASP A 14 3.76 -10.55 -7.21
N LYS A 15 4.58 -9.51 -7.04
CA LYS A 15 5.97 -9.48 -7.53
C LYS A 15 7.04 -9.53 -6.44
N GLY A 16 6.64 -9.50 -5.17
CA GLY A 16 7.55 -9.42 -4.03
C GLY A 16 8.00 -7.99 -3.71
N LEU A 17 9.05 -7.88 -2.88
CA LEU A 17 9.58 -6.63 -2.33
C LEU A 17 9.76 -5.53 -3.40
N HIS A 18 9.28 -4.32 -3.12
CA HIS A 18 9.58 -3.10 -3.91
C HIS A 18 9.85 -1.91 -2.99
N MET A 19 10.32 -0.81 -3.58
CA MET A 19 10.42 0.47 -2.89
C MET A 19 9.33 1.41 -3.39
N ILE A 20 8.72 2.17 -2.47
CA ILE A 20 7.71 3.17 -2.79
C ILE A 20 8.08 4.53 -2.19
N ARG A 21 7.55 5.61 -2.78
CA ARG A 21 7.65 6.96 -2.22
C ARG A 21 6.39 7.75 -2.56
N PRO A 22 5.87 8.61 -1.67
CA PRO A 22 4.81 9.55 -2.03
C PRO A 22 5.21 10.38 -3.26
N CYS A 23 4.31 10.47 -4.25
CA CYS A 23 4.53 11.30 -5.42
C CYS A 23 4.40 12.77 -5.03
N GLU A 24 5.46 13.56 -5.27
CA GLU A 24 5.46 14.99 -4.94
C GLU A 24 4.42 15.80 -5.73
N LYS A 25 4.09 15.34 -6.93
CA LYS A 25 3.19 16.06 -7.86
C LYS A 25 1.71 15.71 -7.65
N LEU A 26 1.43 14.53 -7.10
CA LEU A 26 0.09 13.96 -7.03
C LEU A 26 -0.19 13.44 -5.61
N PRO A 27 -0.86 14.24 -4.76
CA PRO A 27 -1.21 13.83 -3.41
C PRO A 27 -1.99 12.50 -3.40
N GLY A 28 -1.57 11.56 -2.54
CA GLY A 28 -2.18 10.24 -2.41
C GLY A 28 -1.71 9.20 -3.45
N GLN A 29 -0.87 9.60 -4.41
CA GLN A 29 -0.19 8.69 -5.33
C GLN A 29 1.23 8.41 -4.86
N TYR A 30 1.77 7.30 -5.34
CA TYR A 30 3.07 6.77 -4.98
C TYR A 30 3.84 6.38 -6.24
N ASP A 31 5.12 6.71 -6.27
CA ASP A 31 6.04 6.11 -7.22
C ASP A 31 6.48 4.74 -6.67
N ILE A 32 6.65 3.76 -7.56
CA ILE A 32 7.13 2.41 -7.24
C ILE A 32 8.32 2.06 -8.15
N CYS A 33 9.35 1.43 -7.58
CA CYS A 33 10.55 1.03 -8.29
C CYS A 33 11.08 -0.32 -7.76
N THR A 34 12.08 -0.89 -8.43
CA THR A 34 12.63 -2.19 -7.99
C THR A 34 13.49 -2.01 -6.73
N PRO A 35 13.67 -3.08 -5.93
CA PRO A 35 14.54 -3.05 -4.77
C PRO A 35 15.92 -2.49 -5.06
N PHE A 36 16.44 -1.68 -4.12
CA PHE A 36 17.83 -1.19 -4.10
C PHE A 36 18.19 -0.19 -5.21
N GLU A 37 17.20 0.35 -5.94
CA GLU A 37 17.47 1.35 -6.98
C GLU A 37 17.74 2.75 -6.41
N HIS A 38 17.20 3.08 -5.23
CA HIS A 38 17.24 4.43 -4.66
C HIS A 38 17.43 4.42 -3.14
N GLU A 39 17.96 5.50 -2.56
CA GLU A 39 18.24 5.59 -1.11
C GLU A 39 17.40 6.67 -0.41
N GLU A 40 17.36 7.90 -0.92
CA GLU A 40 16.72 9.02 -0.20
C GLU A 40 15.21 9.14 -0.48
N GLY A 41 14.41 9.13 0.58
CA GLY A 41 12.96 9.33 0.52
C GLY A 41 12.14 8.11 0.08
N TRP A 42 12.78 7.01 -0.29
CA TRP A 42 12.13 5.75 -0.64
C TRP A 42 12.02 4.83 0.56
N ILE A 43 10.89 4.13 0.68
CA ILE A 43 10.63 3.16 1.75
C ILE A 43 10.35 1.79 1.17
N TRP A 44 10.72 0.76 1.92
CA TRP A 44 10.43 -0.62 1.57
C TRP A 44 8.96 -0.95 1.78
N LEU A 45 8.35 -1.61 0.78
CA LEU A 45 7.06 -2.26 0.91
C LEU A 45 7.27 -3.76 0.66
N ASP A 46 7.14 -4.55 1.72
CA ASP A 46 7.32 -6.00 1.68
C ASP A 46 6.03 -6.74 1.34
N ALA A 47 6.18 -7.99 0.90
CA ALA A 47 5.07 -8.83 0.46
C ALA A 47 4.08 -9.18 1.58
N VAL A 48 4.50 -9.25 2.84
CA VAL A 48 3.61 -9.56 3.97
C VAL A 48 2.70 -8.37 4.22
N THR A 49 3.28 -7.17 4.38
CA THR A 49 2.51 -5.94 4.57
C THR A 49 1.53 -5.72 3.41
N ALA A 50 2.02 -5.85 2.17
CA ALA A 50 1.20 -5.71 0.98
C ALA A 50 0.04 -6.72 0.94
N ASN A 51 0.32 -7.98 1.27
CA ASN A 51 -0.69 -9.04 1.30
C ASN A 51 -1.75 -8.78 2.37
N VAL A 52 -1.38 -8.33 3.58
CA VAL A 52 -2.33 -7.98 4.64
C VAL A 52 -3.28 -6.88 4.17
N VAL A 53 -2.76 -5.82 3.55
CA VAL A 53 -3.59 -4.74 2.99
C VAL A 53 -4.57 -5.26 1.94
N CYS A 54 -4.10 -6.09 1.00
CA CYS A 54 -4.94 -6.66 -0.04
C CYS A 54 -6.05 -7.55 0.54
N GLN A 55 -5.73 -8.44 1.50
CA GLN A 55 -6.73 -9.32 2.11
C GLN A 55 -7.80 -8.55 2.87
N VAL A 56 -7.40 -7.53 3.64
CA VAL A 56 -8.36 -6.65 4.32
C VAL A 56 -9.26 -5.96 3.30
N TYR A 57 -8.68 -5.38 2.26
CA TYR A 57 -9.44 -4.72 1.19
C TYR A 57 -10.43 -5.68 0.49
N GLU A 58 -10.01 -6.91 0.20
CA GLU A 58 -10.85 -7.95 -0.41
C GLU A 58 -11.99 -8.39 0.52
N ALA A 59 -11.80 -8.37 1.85
CA ALA A 59 -12.84 -8.68 2.81
C ALA A 59 -13.90 -7.56 2.99
N LEU A 60 -13.61 -6.34 2.54
CA LEU A 60 -14.53 -5.20 2.68
C LEU A 60 -15.70 -5.27 1.69
N SER A 61 -16.86 -4.74 2.12
CA SER A 61 -17.99 -4.49 1.22
C SER A 61 -17.67 -3.38 0.19
N PRO A 62 -18.36 -3.32 -0.95
CA PRO A 62 -18.08 -2.34 -2.02
C PRO A 62 -18.02 -0.88 -1.52
N ASP A 63 -18.96 -0.45 -0.69
CA ASP A 63 -18.97 0.92 -0.14
C ASP A 63 -17.77 1.20 0.76
N LYS A 64 -17.32 0.19 1.52
CA LYS A 64 -16.16 0.30 2.40
C LYS A 64 -14.86 0.30 1.60
N ARG A 65 -14.80 -0.44 0.48
CA ARG A 65 -13.66 -0.42 -0.45
C ARG A 65 -13.42 0.95 -1.06
N GLU A 66 -14.49 1.65 -1.44
CA GLU A 66 -14.38 3.02 -1.96
C GLU A 66 -13.82 3.99 -0.90
N LYS A 67 -14.31 3.89 0.34
CA LYS A 67 -13.78 4.68 1.46
C LYS A 67 -12.32 4.33 1.76
N PHE A 68 -11.99 3.05 1.79
CA PHE A 68 -10.65 2.55 2.08
C PHE A 68 -9.62 3.07 1.08
N ARG A 69 -9.93 3.06 -0.22
CA ARG A 69 -9.05 3.58 -1.28
C ARG A 69 -8.72 5.07 -1.14
N ARG A 70 -9.54 5.83 -0.42
CA ARG A 70 -9.36 7.27 -0.18
C ARG A 70 -8.57 7.57 1.09
N LEU A 71 -8.30 6.56 1.92
CA LEU A 71 -7.56 6.75 3.16
C LEU A 71 -6.06 6.98 2.88
N PRO A 72 -5.38 7.79 3.69
CA PRO A 72 -3.92 7.88 3.64
C PRO A 72 -3.27 6.52 3.94
N ALA A 73 -2.12 6.22 3.34
CA ALA A 73 -1.43 4.95 3.52
C ALA A 73 -1.17 4.59 4.99
N GLY A 74 -0.76 5.57 5.83
CA GLY A 74 -0.55 5.34 7.26
C GLY A 74 -1.82 4.90 7.99
N VAL A 75 -2.99 5.43 7.59
CA VAL A 75 -4.29 5.03 8.15
C VAL A 75 -4.70 3.65 7.65
N ILE A 76 -4.42 3.35 6.38
CA ILE A 76 -4.64 2.01 5.82
C ILE A 76 -3.83 0.97 6.60
N LEU A 77 -2.54 1.23 6.80
CA LEU A 77 -1.63 0.31 7.51
C LEU A 77 -2.08 0.07 8.95
N ASP A 78 -2.37 1.13 9.71
CA ASP A 78 -2.87 1.02 11.09
C ASP A 78 -4.17 0.21 11.17
N LEU A 79 -5.13 0.48 10.27
CA LEU A 79 -6.38 -0.26 10.21
C LEU A 79 -6.15 -1.74 9.88
N CYS A 80 -5.30 -2.04 8.90
CA CYS A 80 -5.08 -3.41 8.44
C CYS A 80 -4.37 -4.25 9.50
N TRP A 81 -3.40 -3.68 10.22
CA TRP A 81 -2.73 -4.38 11.31
C TRP A 81 -3.65 -4.62 12.50
N LYS A 82 -4.51 -3.66 12.85
CA LYS A 82 -5.55 -3.91 13.87
C LYS A 82 -6.43 -5.10 13.51
N VAL A 83 -6.90 -5.16 12.25
CA VAL A 83 -7.69 -6.30 11.77
C VAL A 83 -6.89 -7.61 11.81
N ALA A 84 -5.61 -7.59 11.40
CA ALA A 84 -4.75 -8.77 11.41
C ALA A 84 -4.45 -9.28 12.82
N ASP A 85 -4.32 -8.38 13.79
CA ASP A 85 -4.08 -8.69 15.20
C ASP A 85 -5.37 -9.09 15.95
N GLY A 86 -6.54 -8.99 15.30
CA GLY A 86 -7.85 -9.30 15.88
C GLY A 86 -8.40 -8.23 16.82
N LEU A 87 -8.00 -6.96 16.62
CA LEU A 87 -8.38 -5.78 17.40
C LEU A 87 -9.50 -4.96 16.76
#